data_AF-F0I7C4-F1
#
_entry.id   AF-F0I7C4-F1
#
_cell.length_a   1.000
_cell.length_b   1.000
_cell.length_c   1.000
_cell.angle_alpha   90.00
_cell.angle_beta   90.00
_cell.angle_gamma   90.00
#
_symmetry.space_group_name_H-M   'P 1'
#
loop_
_entity.id
_entity.type
_entity.pdbx_description
1 polymer ?
#
loop_
_entity_poly.entity_id
_entity_poly.type
_entity_poly.pdbx_seq_one_letter_code
_entity_poly.pdbx_strand_id
1 'polypeptide(L)'
;MKKQSKIAQIAIFFAIMLVLHLLSSVIFNLLPVPIKPTIIHIPVIIASILYGPKVGAVLGGLMGCISVVTNTLVLLPTSYLFSPFVPNGSFSSLLVAMVPRILIGITPYFVYKAMKNKVGLIVAGSVGSATNTIFVLGGIFFLFANVYQGDIKALLAVILSANSIAELIISAVLTATIIPALEKAQK
;
A
#
# COMPACT_ATOMS: atom_id res chain seq x y z
N MET A 1 2.75 -23.02 -21.13
CA MET A 1 1.96 -23.05 -19.87
C MET A 1 2.31 -21.98 -18.81
N LYS A 2 3.47 -21.27 -18.84
CA LYS A 2 3.85 -20.33 -17.75
C LYS A 2 3.10 -18.97 -17.69
N LYS A 3 2.43 -18.53 -18.77
CA LYS A 3 1.82 -17.18 -18.85
C LYS A 3 0.42 -17.09 -18.23
N GLN A 4 -0.41 -18.13 -18.40
CA GLN A 4 -1.77 -18.20 -17.86
C GLN A 4 -1.78 -18.25 -16.32
N SER A 5 -0.80 -18.92 -15.70
CA SER A 5 -0.65 -18.98 -14.24
C SER A 5 -0.41 -17.61 -13.59
N LYS A 6 0.35 -16.71 -14.22
CA LYS A 6 0.62 -15.37 -13.67
C LYS A 6 -0.60 -14.46 -13.67
N ILE A 7 -1.43 -14.54 -14.69
CA ILE A 7 -2.68 -13.77 -14.77
C ILE A 7 -3.64 -14.22 -13.67
N ALA A 8 -3.77 -15.53 -13.47
CA ALA A 8 -4.58 -16.08 -12.38
C ALA A 8 -4.07 -15.63 -11.00
N GLN A 9 -2.75 -15.63 -10.77
CA GLN A 9 -2.15 -15.13 -9.51
C GLN A 9 -2.47 -13.65 -9.29
N ILE A 10 -2.30 -12.80 -10.31
CA ILE A 10 -2.66 -11.38 -10.22
C ILE A 10 -4.16 -11.23 -9.91
N ALA A 11 -5.03 -11.98 -10.59
CA ALA A 11 -6.47 -11.91 -10.38
C ALA A 11 -6.88 -12.33 -8.95
N ILE A 12 -6.31 -13.40 -8.41
CA ILE A 12 -6.60 -13.88 -7.05
C ILE A 12 -6.13 -12.84 -6.03
N PHE A 13 -4.90 -12.34 -6.14
CA PHE A 13 -4.39 -11.33 -5.22
C PHE A 13 -5.17 -10.01 -5.32
N PHE A 14 -5.57 -9.62 -6.53
CA PHE A 14 -6.41 -8.44 -6.73
C PHE A 14 -7.81 -8.63 -6.12
N ALA A 15 -8.42 -9.81 -6.25
CA ALA A 15 -9.69 -10.12 -5.60
C ALA A 15 -9.56 -10.05 -4.06
N ILE A 16 -8.49 -10.62 -3.49
CA ILE A 16 -8.19 -10.51 -2.06
C ILE A 16 -8.05 -9.04 -1.65
N MET A 17 -7.34 -8.22 -2.43
CA MET A 17 -7.20 -6.79 -2.16
C MET A 17 -8.55 -6.06 -2.15
N LEU A 18 -9.45 -6.37 -3.09
CA LEU A 18 -10.79 -5.78 -3.12
C LEU A 18 -11.62 -6.19 -1.90
N VAL A 19 -11.56 -7.47 -1.50
CA VAL A 19 -12.24 -7.95 -0.29
C VAL A 19 -11.70 -7.25 0.94
N LEU A 20 -10.37 -7.15 1.10
CA LEU A 20 -9.75 -6.44 2.23
C LEU A 20 -10.09 -4.96 2.23
N HIS A 21 -10.16 -4.32 1.05
CA HIS A 21 -10.56 -2.93 0.92
C HIS A 21 -11.99 -2.69 1.40
N LEU A 22 -12.93 -3.50 0.91
CA LEU A 22 -14.35 -3.41 1.30
C LEU A 22 -14.54 -3.72 2.78
N LEU A 23 -13.92 -4.79 3.27
CA LEU A 23 -14.01 -5.18 4.68
C LEU A 23 -13.46 -4.10 5.61
N SER A 24 -12.28 -3.56 5.29
CA SER A 24 -11.68 -2.46 6.06
C SER A 24 -12.58 -1.22 6.02
N SER A 25 -13.14 -0.89 4.86
CA SER A 25 -14.05 0.25 4.72
C SER A 25 -15.31 0.10 5.58
N VAL A 26 -15.90 -1.11 5.64
CA VAL A 26 -17.10 -1.38 6.45
C VAL A 26 -16.77 -1.40 7.94
N ILE A 27 -15.77 -2.19 8.38
CA ILE A 27 -15.42 -2.35 9.80
C ILE A 27 -14.95 -1.02 10.41
N PHE A 28 -14.05 -0.31 9.73
CA PHE A 28 -13.51 0.95 10.25
C PHE A 28 -14.40 2.17 9.99
N ASN A 29 -15.53 2.01 9.29
CA ASN A 29 -16.64 2.98 9.35
C ASN A 29 -17.55 2.73 10.56
N LEU A 30 -17.62 1.49 11.07
CA LEU A 30 -18.48 1.11 12.18
C LEU A 30 -17.82 1.35 13.55
N LEU A 31 -16.49 1.21 13.63
CA LEU A 31 -15.70 1.48 14.83
C LEU A 31 -15.19 2.92 14.79
N PRO A 32 -15.31 3.71 15.87
CA PRO A 32 -14.79 5.08 15.95
C PRO A 32 -13.27 5.03 16.19
N VAL A 33 -12.53 4.45 15.25
CA VAL A 33 -11.07 4.56 15.24
C VAL A 33 -10.70 5.86 14.52
N PRO A 34 -9.81 6.68 15.10
CA PRO A 34 -9.52 8.01 14.56
C PRO A 34 -8.98 7.96 13.13
N ILE A 35 -8.30 6.88 12.73
CA ILE A 35 -7.69 6.70 11.40
C ILE A 35 -7.72 5.21 11.04
N LYS A 36 -7.99 4.90 9.77
CA LYS A 36 -8.23 3.54 9.27
C LYS A 36 -6.90 2.86 8.87
N PRO A 37 -6.49 1.76 9.51
CA PRO A 37 -5.30 1.02 9.10
C PRO A 37 -5.47 0.44 7.68
N THR A 38 -4.47 0.62 6.82
CA THR A 38 -4.50 0.05 5.47
C THR A 38 -3.91 -1.36 5.47
N ILE A 39 -4.74 -2.40 5.32
CA ILE A 39 -4.26 -3.80 5.23
C ILE A 39 -4.03 -4.23 3.77
N ILE A 40 -4.49 -3.40 2.82
CA ILE A 40 -4.54 -3.69 1.38
C ILE A 40 -3.13 -3.85 0.77
N HIS A 41 -2.10 -3.23 1.36
CA HIS A 41 -0.74 -3.32 0.85
C HIS A 41 -0.08 -4.69 1.14
N ILE A 42 -0.61 -5.48 2.09
CA ILE A 42 -0.01 -6.75 2.51
C ILE A 42 -0.07 -7.81 1.39
N PRO A 43 -1.22 -8.05 0.71
CA PRO A 43 -1.24 -8.92 -0.47
C PRO A 43 -0.25 -8.49 -1.55
N VAL A 44 -0.03 -7.19 -1.74
CA VAL A 44 0.93 -6.66 -2.74
C VAL A 44 2.37 -7.05 -2.37
N ILE A 45 2.74 -6.90 -1.10
CA ILE A 45 4.06 -7.29 -0.57
C ILE A 45 4.28 -8.80 -0.74
N ILE A 46 3.29 -9.62 -0.35
CA ILE A 46 3.37 -11.08 -0.44
C ILE A 46 3.51 -11.52 -1.90
N ALA A 47 2.68 -10.98 -2.81
CA ALA A 47 2.75 -11.30 -4.23
C ALA A 47 4.07 -10.85 -4.87
N SER A 48 4.61 -9.70 -4.44
CA SER A 48 5.92 -9.21 -4.87
C SER A 48 7.02 -10.20 -4.52
N ILE A 49 7.03 -10.71 -3.29
CA ILE A 49 8.05 -11.65 -2.81
C ILE A 49 7.92 -13.02 -3.51
N LEU A 50 6.70 -13.55 -3.64
CA LEU A 50 6.47 -14.88 -4.20
C LEU A 50 6.62 -14.94 -5.73
N TYR A 51 6.05 -13.96 -6.45
CA TYR A 51 5.91 -14.01 -7.91
C TYR A 51 6.81 -13.01 -8.64
N GLY A 52 7.50 -12.15 -7.88
CA GLY A 52 8.49 -11.21 -8.37
C GLY A 52 7.98 -9.77 -8.52
N PRO A 53 8.91 -8.83 -8.78
CA PRO A 53 8.65 -7.40 -8.67
C PRO A 53 7.73 -6.88 -9.77
N LYS A 54 7.64 -7.58 -10.91
CA LYS A 54 6.69 -7.22 -11.99
C LYS A 54 5.24 -7.46 -11.56
N VAL A 55 4.97 -8.58 -10.88
CA VAL A 55 3.63 -8.91 -10.39
C VAL A 55 3.25 -7.98 -9.24
N GLY A 56 4.19 -7.75 -8.31
CA GLY A 56 4.02 -6.79 -7.24
C GLY A 56 3.75 -5.37 -7.75
N ALA A 57 4.52 -4.87 -8.74
CA ALA A 57 4.32 -3.54 -9.32
C ALA A 57 2.94 -3.38 -9.98
N VAL A 58 2.45 -4.41 -10.68
CA VAL A 58 1.11 -4.40 -11.29
C VAL A 58 0.03 -4.34 -10.20
N LEU A 59 0.12 -5.18 -9.17
CA LEU A 59 -0.81 -5.16 -8.05
C LEU A 59 -0.74 -3.84 -7.26
N GLY A 60 0.46 -3.28 -7.10
CA GLY A 60 0.66 -1.95 -6.53
C GLY A 60 0.01 -0.84 -7.36
N GLY A 61 0.12 -0.91 -8.69
CA GLY A 61 -0.60 -0.01 -9.59
C GLY A 61 -2.12 -0.13 -9.44
N LEU A 62 -2.64 -1.36 -9.38
CA LEU A 62 -4.07 -1.63 -9.14
C LEU A 62 -4.54 -1.11 -7.77
N MET A 63 -3.71 -1.24 -6.74
CA MET A 63 -3.95 -0.62 -5.43
C MET A 63 -4.04 0.91 -5.54
N GLY A 64 -3.15 1.53 -6.33
CA GLY A 64 -3.19 2.96 -6.63
C GLY A 64 -4.50 3.36 -7.31
N CYS A 65 -4.96 2.59 -8.30
CA CYS A 65 -6.25 2.83 -8.95
C CYS A 65 -7.42 2.75 -7.96
N ILE A 66 -7.43 1.74 -7.08
CA ILE A 66 -8.43 1.65 -5.99
C ILE A 66 -8.38 2.92 -5.14
N SER A 67 -7.19 3.37 -4.74
CA SER A 67 -7.01 4.60 -3.96
C SER A 67 -7.62 5.83 -4.65
N VAL A 68 -7.35 6.03 -5.94
CA VAL A 68 -7.87 7.17 -6.70
C VAL A 68 -9.40 7.11 -6.81
N VAL A 69 -9.95 5.94 -7.16
CA VAL A 69 -11.41 5.75 -7.28
C VAL A 69 -12.10 5.99 -5.93
N THR A 70 -11.60 5.40 -4.85
CA THR A 70 -12.18 5.58 -3.51
C THR A 70 -12.13 7.05 -3.08
N ASN A 71 -11.01 7.75 -3.29
CA ASN A 71 -10.89 9.17 -2.92
C ASN A 71 -11.70 10.11 -3.83
N THR A 72 -12.12 9.65 -5.01
CA THR A 72 -13.03 10.37 -5.91
C THR A 72 -14.48 10.20 -5.49
N LEU A 73 -14.88 8.99 -5.08
CA LEU A 73 -16.26 8.66 -4.70
C LEU A 73 -16.57 9.05 -3.26
N VAL A 74 -15.62 8.87 -2.34
CA VAL A 74 -15.75 9.18 -0.92
C VAL A 74 -14.89 10.40 -0.63
N LEU A 75 -15.54 11.55 -0.53
CA LEU A 75 -14.87 12.82 -0.29
C LEU A 75 -14.52 12.97 1.19
N LEU A 76 -13.22 12.93 1.47
CA LEU A 76 -12.62 13.26 2.74
C LEU A 76 -11.84 14.58 2.60
N PRO A 77 -11.57 15.29 3.71
CA PRO A 77 -10.75 16.51 3.67
C PRO A 77 -9.37 16.31 3.04
N THR A 78 -8.84 15.09 3.02
CA THR A 78 -7.54 14.72 2.42
C THR A 78 -7.66 14.15 1.00
N SER A 79 -8.85 14.01 0.44
CA SER A 79 -9.06 13.34 -0.87
C SER A 79 -8.34 14.05 -2.03
N TYR A 80 -8.17 15.38 -1.96
CA TYR A 80 -7.45 16.15 -2.97
C TYR A 80 -5.96 15.77 -3.11
N LEU A 81 -5.36 15.16 -2.08
CA LEU A 81 -3.97 14.68 -2.12
C LEU A 81 -3.82 13.37 -2.91
N PHE A 82 -4.92 12.63 -3.11
CA PHE A 82 -4.90 11.28 -3.68
C PHE A 82 -5.80 11.11 -4.90
N SER A 83 -6.60 12.12 -5.27
CA SER A 83 -7.38 12.11 -6.50
C SER A 83 -7.29 13.44 -7.25
N PRO A 84 -7.02 13.43 -8.57
CA PRO A 84 -7.08 14.63 -9.40
C PRO A 84 -8.51 15.08 -9.73
N PHE A 85 -9.52 14.26 -9.47
CA PHE A 85 -10.92 14.49 -9.88
C PHE A 85 -11.76 15.24 -8.84
N VAL A 86 -11.14 15.66 -7.74
CA VAL A 86 -11.78 16.35 -6.61
C VAL A 86 -11.40 17.84 -6.65
N PRO A 87 -12.19 18.78 -6.09
CA PRO A 87 -11.78 20.18 -5.99
C PRO A 87 -10.38 20.31 -5.34
N ASN A 88 -9.49 21.09 -5.95
CA ASN A 88 -8.05 21.22 -5.63
C ASN A 88 -7.18 19.99 -5.94
N GLY A 89 -7.72 18.97 -6.61
CA GLY A 89 -6.96 17.85 -7.15
C GLY A 89 -6.06 18.30 -8.31
N SER A 90 -4.85 17.75 -8.37
CA SER A 90 -3.87 18.06 -9.42
C SER A 90 -3.24 16.78 -9.96
N PHE A 91 -2.48 16.88 -11.04
CA PHE A 91 -1.71 15.74 -11.55
C PHE A 91 -0.72 15.19 -10.49
N SER A 92 -0.22 16.05 -9.60
CA SER A 92 0.59 15.65 -8.44
C SER A 92 -0.15 14.71 -7.50
N SER A 93 -1.47 14.85 -7.36
CA SER A 93 -2.31 13.96 -6.53
C SER A 93 -2.30 12.53 -7.09
N LEU A 94 -2.32 12.40 -8.42
CA LEU A 94 -2.23 11.10 -9.07
C LEU A 94 -0.85 10.46 -8.88
N LEU A 95 0.23 11.24 -8.90
CA LEU A 95 1.57 10.76 -8.63
C LEU A 95 1.71 10.26 -7.19
N VAL A 96 1.23 11.04 -6.21
CA VAL A 96 1.24 10.64 -4.79
C VAL A 96 0.36 9.41 -4.56
N ALA A 97 -0.73 9.26 -5.31
CA ALA A 97 -1.55 8.05 -5.26
C ALA A 97 -0.82 6.84 -5.86
N MET A 98 -0.27 6.93 -7.06
CA MET A 98 0.22 5.77 -7.82
C MET A 98 1.64 5.36 -7.45
N VAL A 99 2.58 6.30 -7.38
CA VAL A 99 4.02 6.02 -7.28
C VAL A 99 4.35 5.21 -6.02
N PRO A 100 3.92 5.61 -4.80
CA PRO A 100 4.24 4.86 -3.59
C PRO A 100 3.69 3.43 -3.65
N ARG A 101 2.50 3.21 -4.21
CA ARG A 101 1.89 1.87 -4.24
C ARG A 101 2.58 0.95 -5.25
N ILE A 102 3.04 1.46 -6.38
CA ILE A 102 3.89 0.69 -7.30
C ILE A 102 5.20 0.31 -6.61
N LEU A 103 5.81 1.24 -5.85
CA LEU A 103 7.07 0.98 -5.14
C LEU A 103 6.94 -0.07 -4.03
N ILE A 104 5.81 -0.13 -3.30
CA ILE A 104 5.53 -1.24 -2.36
C ILE A 104 5.57 -2.60 -3.06
N GLY A 105 5.18 -2.64 -4.34
CA GLY A 105 5.25 -3.85 -5.15
C GLY A 105 6.66 -4.25 -5.59
N ILE A 106 7.67 -3.41 -5.36
CA ILE A 106 9.04 -3.60 -5.87
C ILE A 106 10.04 -3.71 -4.73
N THR A 107 9.97 -2.82 -3.73
CA THR A 107 10.98 -2.74 -2.65
C THR A 107 11.09 -4.01 -1.80
N PRO A 108 10.00 -4.71 -1.39
CA PRO A 108 10.11 -5.89 -0.53
C PRO A 108 10.79 -7.05 -1.23
N TYR A 109 10.58 -7.20 -2.55
CA TYR A 109 11.20 -8.26 -3.33
C TYR A 109 12.73 -8.15 -3.30
N PHE A 110 13.27 -6.95 -3.47
CA PHE A 110 14.73 -6.76 -3.47
C PHE A 110 15.33 -6.98 -2.09
N VAL A 111 14.62 -6.59 -1.03
CA VAL A 111 15.03 -6.85 0.35
C VAL A 111 15.08 -8.35 0.63
N TYR A 112 14.02 -9.10 0.32
CA TYR A 112 14.02 -10.55 0.52
C TYR A 112 15.03 -11.27 -0.39
N LYS A 113 15.25 -10.77 -1.61
CA LYS A 113 16.27 -11.32 -2.51
C LYS A 113 17.68 -11.19 -1.93
N ALA A 114 17.97 -10.09 -1.21
CA ALA A 114 19.24 -9.87 -0.52
C ALA A 114 19.37 -10.72 0.76
N MET A 115 18.25 -10.94 1.47
CA MET A 115 18.21 -11.70 2.72
C MET A 115 17.18 -12.83 2.65
N LYS A 116 17.58 -14.00 2.14
CA LYS A 116 16.69 -15.17 1.98
C LYS A 116 16.54 -15.97 3.27
N ASN A 117 16.11 -15.31 4.34
CA ASN A 117 15.84 -15.94 5.63
C ASN A 117 14.58 -15.35 6.28
N LYS A 118 14.16 -15.93 7.42
CA LYS A 118 12.97 -15.48 8.15
C LYS A 118 13.07 -14.00 8.58
N VAL A 119 14.27 -13.55 8.93
CA VAL A 119 14.54 -12.14 9.26
C VAL A 119 14.33 -11.25 8.03
N GLY A 120 14.79 -11.68 6.86
CA GLY A 120 14.60 -10.95 5.61
C GLY A 120 13.14 -10.83 5.19
N LEU A 121 12.27 -11.77 5.56
CA LEU A 121 10.82 -11.63 5.38
C LEU A 121 10.22 -10.54 6.30
N ILE A 122 10.65 -10.50 7.56
CA ILE A 122 10.24 -9.46 8.52
C ILE A 122 10.68 -8.08 8.02
N VAL A 123 11.95 -7.97 7.60
CA VAL A 123 12.51 -6.72 7.07
C VAL A 123 11.83 -6.34 5.75
N ALA A 124 11.56 -7.29 4.85
CA ALA A 124 10.86 -7.02 3.60
C ALA A 124 9.43 -6.49 3.83
N GLY A 125 8.68 -7.10 4.75
CA GLY A 125 7.35 -6.62 5.14
C GLY A 125 7.40 -5.21 5.75
N SER A 126 8.36 -4.97 6.63
CA SER A 126 8.59 -3.66 7.26
C SER A 126 8.95 -2.59 6.23
N VAL A 127 9.88 -2.89 5.32
CA VAL A 127 10.31 -1.98 4.24
C VAL A 127 9.17 -1.70 3.27
N GLY A 128 8.34 -2.70 2.96
CA GLY A 128 7.16 -2.51 2.12
C GLY A 128 6.18 -1.49 2.72
N SER A 129 5.85 -1.65 4.00
CA SER A 129 4.98 -0.69 4.71
C SER A 129 5.64 0.70 4.81
N ALA A 130 6.90 0.76 5.24
CA ALA A 130 7.64 2.02 5.35
C ALA A 130 7.79 2.75 4.01
N THR A 131 7.91 2.03 2.89
CA THR A 131 7.95 2.62 1.54
C THR A 131 6.65 3.40 1.26
N ASN A 132 5.49 2.91 1.68
CA ASN A 132 4.26 3.68 1.50
C ASN A 132 4.32 4.99 2.29
N THR A 133 4.58 4.90 3.59
CA THR A 133 4.60 6.06 4.49
C THR A 133 5.59 7.11 4.03
N ILE A 134 6.84 6.71 3.78
CA ILE A 134 7.91 7.65 3.40
C ILE A 134 7.61 8.33 2.07
N PHE A 135 7.20 7.58 1.03
CA PHE A 135 6.97 8.17 -0.29
C PHE A 135 5.65 8.94 -0.38
N VAL A 136 4.62 8.55 0.36
CA VAL A 136 3.38 9.34 0.45
C VAL A 136 3.67 10.66 1.15
N LEU A 137 4.31 10.64 2.32
CA LEU A 137 4.60 11.85 3.08
C LEU A 137 5.61 12.75 2.36
N GLY A 138 6.68 12.16 1.82
CA GLY A 138 7.64 12.88 0.99
C GLY A 138 6.98 13.49 -0.25
N GLY A 139 6.12 12.73 -0.93
CA GLY A 139 5.36 13.24 -2.08
C GLY A 139 4.45 14.41 -1.72
N ILE A 140 3.73 14.33 -0.59
CA ILE A 140 2.90 15.43 -0.08
C ILE A 140 3.78 16.63 0.26
N PHE A 141 4.88 16.44 0.97
CA PHE A 141 5.79 17.51 1.34
C PHE A 141 6.38 18.21 0.11
N PHE A 142 6.92 17.49 -0.87
CA PHE A 142 7.54 18.13 -2.03
C PHE A 142 6.54 18.72 -3.03
N LEU A 143 5.39 18.08 -3.24
CA LEU A 143 4.46 18.49 -4.29
C LEU A 143 3.34 19.42 -3.80
N PHE A 144 3.02 19.40 -2.50
CA PHE A 144 1.91 20.18 -1.94
C PHE A 144 2.35 21.21 -0.90
N ALA A 145 3.64 21.28 -0.51
CA ALA A 145 4.09 22.30 0.45
C ALA A 145 3.83 23.74 0.01
N ASN A 146 3.90 24.04 -1.28
CA ASN A 146 3.63 25.39 -1.78
C ASN A 146 2.14 25.68 -2.01
N VAL A 147 1.29 24.64 -1.98
CA VAL A 147 -0.14 24.74 -2.28
C VAL A 147 -0.97 24.74 -0.99
N TYR A 148 -0.47 24.11 0.07
CA TYR A 148 -1.15 24.03 1.35
C TYR A 148 -0.90 25.29 2.18
N GLN A 149 -1.94 26.10 2.37
CA GLN A 149 -1.89 27.35 3.16
C GLN A 149 -1.99 27.11 4.69
N GLY A 150 -2.15 25.87 5.13
CA GLY A 150 -2.21 25.49 6.55
C GLY A 150 -0.88 24.97 7.10
N ASP A 151 -0.89 24.49 8.35
CA ASP A 151 0.29 23.87 8.94
C ASP A 151 0.54 22.47 8.36
N ILE A 152 1.47 22.40 7.40
CA ILE A 152 1.92 21.15 6.76
C ILE A 152 2.40 20.15 7.82
N LYS A 153 3.01 20.61 8.92
CA LYS A 153 3.49 19.71 9.97
C LYS A 153 2.34 19.04 10.70
N ALA A 154 1.25 19.78 10.96
CA ALA A 154 0.04 19.20 11.54
C ALA A 154 -0.62 18.19 10.58
N LEU A 155 -0.70 18.49 9.29
CA LEU A 155 -1.22 17.57 8.27
C LEU A 155 -0.36 16.28 8.19
N LEU A 156 0.96 16.43 8.13
CA LEU A 156 1.89 15.29 8.10
C LEU A 156 1.83 14.49 9.41
N ALA A 157 1.68 15.13 10.57
CA ALA A 157 1.55 14.46 11.86
C ALA A 157 0.26 13.64 11.97
N VAL A 158 -0.85 14.14 11.41
CA VAL A 158 -2.11 13.39 11.31
C VAL A 158 -1.93 12.15 10.44
N ILE A 159 -1.24 12.28 9.30
CA ILE A 159 -0.99 11.14 8.39
C ILE A 159 0.03 10.16 9.00
N LEU A 160 1.06 10.64 9.70
CA LEU A 160 2.09 9.86 10.41
C LEU A 160 1.59 9.29 11.76
N SER A 161 0.31 9.44 12.09
CA SER A 161 -0.26 8.90 13.34
C SER A 161 0.15 7.45 13.62
N ALA A 162 -0.05 6.99 14.87
CA ALA A 162 0.32 5.67 15.40
C ALA A 162 0.01 4.45 14.49
N ASN A 163 -0.87 4.59 13.50
CA ASN A 163 -1.15 3.62 12.45
C ASN A 163 0.07 3.22 11.62
N SER A 164 1.02 4.12 11.34
CA SER A 164 2.20 3.75 10.54
C SER A 164 3.06 2.69 11.23
N ILE A 165 3.12 2.73 12.56
CA ILE A 165 3.83 1.73 13.37
C ILE A 165 3.04 0.42 13.39
N ALA A 166 1.71 0.49 13.56
CA ALA A 166 0.85 -0.68 13.55
C ALA A 166 0.90 -1.41 12.18
N GLU A 167 0.81 -0.69 11.07
CA GLU A 167 0.93 -1.22 9.72
C GLU A 167 2.29 -1.90 9.49
N LEU A 168 3.37 -1.29 9.97
CA LEU A 168 4.71 -1.85 9.87
C LEU A 168 4.81 -3.18 10.62
N ILE A 169 4.35 -3.23 11.88
CA ILE A 169 4.38 -4.45 12.69
C ILE A 169 3.51 -5.55 12.07
N ILE A 170 2.27 -5.20 11.68
CA ILE A 170 1.33 -6.15 11.07
C ILE A 170 1.90 -6.70 9.76
N SER A 171 2.44 -5.83 8.89
CA SER A 171 3.06 -6.25 7.63
C SER A 171 4.25 -7.16 7.87
N ALA A 172 5.13 -6.83 8.81
CA ALA A 172 6.31 -7.63 9.15
C ALA A 172 5.93 -9.03 9.64
N VAL A 173 4.95 -9.12 10.55
CA VAL A 173 4.46 -10.39 11.10
C VAL A 173 3.76 -11.23 10.04
N LEU A 174 2.83 -10.64 9.28
CA LEU A 174 2.08 -11.37 8.26
C LEU A 174 2.96 -11.83 7.11
N THR A 175 3.92 -11.02 6.69
CA THR A 175 4.90 -11.40 5.65
C THR A 175 5.73 -12.59 6.11
N ALA A 176 6.20 -12.59 7.37
CA ALA A 176 7.02 -13.68 7.92
C ALA A 176 6.25 -14.98 8.19
N THR A 177 4.94 -14.93 8.38
CA THR A 177 4.10 -16.11 8.64
C THR A 177 3.49 -16.69 7.36
N ILE A 178 2.97 -15.84 6.48
CA ILE A 178 2.21 -16.27 5.29
C ILE A 178 3.14 -16.78 4.18
N ILE A 179 4.29 -16.13 3.94
CA ILE A 179 5.16 -16.51 2.83
C ILE A 179 5.71 -17.94 2.95
N PRO A 180 6.26 -18.38 4.11
CA PRO A 180 6.72 -19.76 4.24
C PRO A 180 5.59 -20.79 4.08
N ALA A 181 4.38 -20.47 4.55
CA ALA A 181 3.21 -21.32 4.39
C ALA A 181 2.80 -21.47 2.92
N LEU A 182 2.79 -20.36 2.16
CA LEU A 182 2.49 -20.36 0.74
C LEU A 182 3.59 -21.01 -0.10
N GLU A 183 4.87 -20.81 0.23
CA GLU A 183 5.99 -21.51 -0.43
C GLU A 183 5.91 -23.03 -0.23
N LYS A 184 5.44 -23.49 0.93
CA LYS A 184 5.24 -24.92 1.21
C LYS A 184 4.03 -25.48 0.45
N ALA A 185 2.95 -24.72 0.31
CA ALA A 185 1.76 -25.14 -0.43
C ALA A 185 1.94 -25.15 -1.96
N GLN A 186 2.95 -24.46 -2.48
CA GLN A 186 3.31 -24.46 -3.90
C GLN A 186 4.27 -25.59 -4.30
N LYS A 187 4.86 -26.29 -3.33
CA LYS A 187 5.67 -27.49 -3.56
C LYS A 187 4.79 -28.74 -3.57
#